data_AF-M3HCB3-F1
#
_entry.id   AF-M3HCB3-F1
#
_cell.length_a   1.000
_cell.length_b   1.000
_cell.length_c   1.000
_cell.angle_alpha   90.00
_cell.angle_beta   90.00
_cell.angle_gamma   90.00
#
_symmetry.space_group_name_H-M   'P 1'
#
loop_
_entity.id
_entity.type
_entity.pdbx_description
1 polymer ?
#
loop_
_entity_poly.entity_id
_entity_poly.type
_entity_poly.pdbx_seq_one_letter_code
_entity_poly.pdbx_strand_id
1 'polypeptide(L)'
;MVGVFSLVFNISLGFTGAWWNVQAIVGLLSAQQERKVEKFFKESISVDSLLKEIKMQLPEFQTGFVSFPHHHEKDPIQFYGTERLTNPFRSRFGSYFRFDSESGKLLEIFNLSNENLFYTIIDSFRPIHYGTFGGIITKILWVILGLSPGILYISGIGILISKRNLQEKRKN
;
A
#
# COMPACT_ATOMS: atom_id res chain seq x y z
N MET A 1 -14.69 -22.08 -15.54
CA MET A 1 -13.52 -22.12 -14.62
C MET A 1 -12.80 -20.78 -14.51
N VAL A 2 -12.43 -20.11 -15.62
CA VAL A 2 -11.74 -18.79 -15.58
C VAL A 2 -12.46 -17.73 -14.73
N GLY A 3 -13.79 -17.65 -14.80
CA GLY A 3 -14.57 -16.69 -13.99
C GLY A 3 -14.47 -16.91 -12.47
N VAL A 4 -14.39 -18.16 -11.99
CA VAL A 4 -14.34 -18.45 -10.53
C VAL A 4 -12.98 -18.08 -9.94
N PHE A 5 -11.89 -18.43 -10.63
CA PHE A 5 -10.54 -18.04 -10.20
C PHE A 5 -10.31 -16.53 -10.30
N SER A 6 -10.85 -15.89 -11.35
CA SER A 6 -10.87 -14.43 -11.49
C SER A 6 -11.62 -13.78 -10.32
N LEU A 7 -12.75 -14.35 -9.88
CA LEU A 7 -13.52 -13.80 -8.76
C LEU A 7 -12.72 -13.79 -7.46
N VAL A 8 -12.12 -14.92 -7.07
CA VAL A 8 -11.32 -15.03 -5.83
C VAL A 8 -10.14 -14.05 -5.85
N PHE A 9 -9.44 -13.98 -6.98
CA PHE A 9 -8.33 -13.05 -7.16
C PHE A 9 -8.79 -11.58 -7.04
N ASN A 10 -9.84 -11.19 -7.76
CA ASN A 10 -10.33 -9.81 -7.76
C ASN A 10 -10.92 -9.40 -6.40
N ILE A 11 -11.61 -10.29 -5.70
CA ILE A 11 -12.08 -10.03 -4.33
C ILE A 11 -10.88 -9.82 -3.39
N SER A 12 -9.85 -10.66 -3.50
CA SER A 12 -8.64 -10.52 -2.68
C SER A 12 -7.93 -9.18 -2.94
N LEU A 13 -7.83 -8.78 -4.21
CA LEU A 13 -7.29 -7.46 -4.57
C LEU A 13 -8.17 -6.31 -4.07
N GLY A 14 -9.49 -6.42 -4.23
CA GLY A 14 -10.45 -5.43 -3.76
C GLY A 14 -10.38 -5.25 -2.24
N PHE A 15 -10.32 -6.35 -1.49
CA PHE A 15 -10.21 -6.33 -0.03
C PHE A 15 -8.90 -5.71 0.45
N THR A 16 -7.76 -6.18 -0.09
CA THR A 16 -6.44 -5.64 0.28
C THR A 16 -6.28 -4.18 -0.12
N GLY A 17 -6.85 -3.76 -1.27
CA GLY A 17 -6.86 -2.37 -1.71
C GLY A 17 -7.79 -1.48 -0.89
N ALA A 18 -8.98 -1.98 -0.53
CA ALA A 18 -9.91 -1.28 0.33
C ALA A 18 -9.27 -0.98 1.69
N TRP A 19 -8.58 -1.95 2.30
CA TRP A 19 -7.88 -1.76 3.57
C TRP A 19 -6.96 -0.53 3.58
N TRP A 20 -6.14 -0.35 2.54
CA TRP A 20 -5.25 0.81 2.43
C TRP A 20 -5.98 2.11 2.08
N ASN A 21 -7.14 2.03 1.43
CA ASN A 21 -7.97 3.18 1.12
C ASN A 21 -8.85 3.63 2.29
N VAL A 22 -9.11 2.79 3.30
CA VAL A 22 -9.92 3.18 4.46
C VAL A 22 -9.36 4.45 5.10
N GLN A 23 -8.04 4.55 5.27
CA GLN A 23 -7.41 5.75 5.84
C GLN A 23 -7.59 7.00 4.98
N ALA A 24 -7.54 6.84 3.64
CA ALA A 24 -7.80 7.94 2.72
C ALA A 24 -9.28 8.38 2.76
N ILE A 25 -10.21 7.43 2.86
CA ILE A 25 -11.65 7.70 2.95
C ILE A 25 -11.98 8.38 4.28
N VAL A 26 -11.43 7.90 5.40
CA VAL A 26 -11.59 8.55 6.71
C VAL A 26 -11.00 9.97 6.67
N GLY A 27 -9.84 10.15 6.05
CA GLY A 27 -9.23 11.47 5.83
C GLY A 27 -10.11 12.41 4.99
N LEU A 28 -10.74 11.91 3.93
CA LEU A 28 -11.68 12.66 3.08
C LEU A 28 -12.96 13.06 3.85
N LEU A 29 -13.51 12.15 4.64
CA LEU A 29 -14.71 12.42 5.44
C LEU A 29 -14.44 13.35 6.63
N SER A 30 -13.19 13.34 7.12
CA SER A 30 -12.73 14.20 8.22
C SER A 30 -12.06 15.48 7.71
N ALA A 31 -12.06 15.72 6.40
CA ALA A 31 -11.32 16.80 5.78
C ALA A 31 -11.87 18.16 6.24
N GLN A 32 -11.12 18.80 7.12
CA GLN A 32 -11.25 20.21 7.43
C GLN A 32 -10.39 21.00 6.44
N GLN A 33 -10.93 22.11 5.93
CA GLN A 33 -10.39 23.03 4.93
C GLN A 33 -8.85 23.05 4.79
N GLU A 34 -8.35 22.89 3.55
CA GLU A 34 -6.93 22.95 3.20
C GLU A 34 -6.27 24.19 3.84
N ARG A 35 -5.47 23.98 4.89
CA ARG A 35 -4.65 25.03 5.50
C ARG A 35 -3.36 25.15 4.71
N LYS A 36 -2.79 26.36 4.67
CA LYS A 36 -1.50 26.61 4.05
C LYS A 36 -0.48 25.59 4.55
N VAL A 37 0.21 24.96 3.61
CA VAL A 37 1.35 24.07 3.88
C VAL A 37 2.49 24.96 4.37
N GLU A 38 2.64 25.06 5.68
CA GLU A 38 3.82 25.63 6.31
C GLU A 38 4.88 24.54 6.51
N LYS A 39 6.15 24.92 6.59
CA LYS A 39 7.20 23.97 6.97
C LYS A 39 7.03 23.63 8.45
N PHE A 40 6.45 22.46 8.74
CA PHE A 40 6.23 21.98 10.11
C PHE A 40 7.46 21.24 10.70
N PHE A 41 8.66 21.47 10.16
CA PHE A 41 9.91 20.90 10.68
C PHE A 41 11.02 21.95 10.71
N LYS A 42 11.93 21.88 11.68
CA LYS A 42 13.06 22.81 11.77
C LYS A 42 14.17 22.43 10.79
N GLU A 43 14.68 23.41 10.05
CA GLU A 43 15.80 23.25 9.10
C GLU A 43 17.10 22.84 9.79
N SER A 44 17.21 23.04 11.11
CA SER A 44 18.35 22.57 11.91
C SER A 44 18.43 21.04 12.07
N ILE A 45 17.35 20.32 11.76
CA ILE A 45 17.32 18.85 11.86
C ILE A 45 17.96 18.24 10.61
N SER A 46 19.10 17.58 10.80
CA SER A 46 19.80 16.86 9.74
C SER A 46 19.21 15.46 9.56
N VAL A 47 18.63 15.20 8.38
CA VAL A 47 18.14 13.86 7.97
C VAL A 47 19.24 12.81 8.08
N ASP A 48 20.49 13.15 7.74
CA ASP A 48 21.64 12.24 7.87
C ASP A 48 21.93 11.84 9.31
N SER A 49 21.73 12.76 10.25
CA SER A 49 21.90 12.48 11.68
C SER A 49 20.82 11.51 12.17
N LEU A 50 19.58 11.70 11.74
CA LEU A 50 18.48 10.77 12.03
C LEU A 50 18.74 9.39 11.41
N LEU A 51 19.18 9.34 10.15
CA LEU A 51 19.54 8.07 9.49
C LEU A 51 20.68 7.33 10.21
N LYS A 52 21.69 8.06 10.72
CA LYS A 52 22.74 7.47 11.56
C LYS A 52 22.17 6.91 12.85
N GLU A 53 21.27 7.63 13.52
CA GLU A 53 20.60 7.14 14.72
C GLU A 53 19.79 5.86 14.46
N ILE A 54 19.02 5.83 13.37
CA ILE A 54 18.31 4.62 12.91
C ILE A 54 19.30 3.46 12.74
N LYS A 55 20.44 3.70 12.09
CA LYS A 55 21.48 2.67 11.88
C LYS A 55 22.15 2.21 13.16
N MET A 56 22.26 3.06 14.19
CA MET A 56 22.75 2.64 15.50
C MET A 56 21.74 1.75 16.23
N GLN A 57 20.44 2.06 16.12
CA GLN A 57 19.37 1.27 16.76
C GLN A 57 19.12 -0.05 16.03
N LEU A 58 19.15 -0.03 14.69
CA LEU A 58 18.88 -1.21 13.85
C LEU A 58 19.78 -1.18 12.59
N PRO A 59 20.98 -1.78 12.66
CA PRO A 59 21.98 -1.71 11.57
C PRO A 59 21.47 -2.23 10.22
N GLU A 60 20.65 -3.28 10.24
CA GLU A 60 20.07 -3.91 9.04
C GLU A 60 18.86 -3.15 8.47
N PHE A 61 18.37 -2.09 9.12
CA PHE A 61 17.20 -1.34 8.65
C PHE A 61 17.48 -0.66 7.32
N GLN A 62 16.60 -0.87 6.35
CA GLN A 62 16.67 -0.24 5.03
C GLN A 62 15.52 0.76 4.90
N THR A 63 15.85 2.05 4.98
CA THR A 63 14.90 3.13 4.73
C THR A 63 14.41 3.06 3.29
N GLY A 64 13.10 2.89 3.11
CA GLY A 64 12.46 2.90 1.80
C GLY A 64 11.75 4.20 1.48
N PHE A 65 11.24 4.91 2.49
CA PHE A 65 10.47 6.15 2.33
C PHE A 65 10.59 7.03 3.56
N VAL A 66 10.65 8.34 3.37
CA VAL A 66 10.65 9.33 4.45
C VAL A 66 9.44 10.23 4.27
N SER A 67 8.61 10.32 5.31
CA SER A 67 7.47 11.21 5.39
C SER A 67 7.83 12.39 6.29
N PHE A 68 7.69 13.59 5.75
CA PHE A 68 7.87 14.82 6.49
C PHE A 68 6.53 15.31 7.07
N PRO A 69 6.55 16.08 8.16
CA PRO A 69 5.37 16.72 8.74
C PRO A 69 4.59 17.54 7.70
N HIS A 70 3.31 17.22 7.49
CA HIS A 70 2.53 17.84 6.40
C HIS A 70 1.06 18.14 6.70
N HIS A 71 0.48 17.71 7.84
CA HIS A 71 -0.91 18.02 8.20
C HIS A 71 -1.04 18.94 9.41
N HIS A 72 -0.23 18.74 10.44
CA HIS A 72 -0.30 19.49 11.69
C HIS A 72 1.08 19.93 12.20
N GLU A 73 1.08 21.04 12.93
CA GLU A 73 2.20 21.44 13.76
C GLU A 73 2.50 20.29 14.74
N LYS A 74 3.76 19.85 14.81
CA LYS A 74 4.24 18.67 15.57
C LYS A 74 3.94 17.29 14.97
N ASP A 75 3.48 17.19 13.74
CA ASP A 75 3.57 15.90 13.03
C ASP A 75 5.04 15.41 13.06
N PRO A 76 5.31 14.11 13.24
CA PRO A 76 6.67 13.59 13.31
C PRO A 76 7.29 13.44 11.93
N ILE A 77 8.63 13.44 11.87
CA ILE A 77 9.35 12.93 10.70
C ILE A 77 9.37 11.40 10.82
N GLN A 78 8.84 10.70 9.82
CA GLN A 78 8.71 9.24 9.85
C GLN A 78 9.54 8.57 8.76
N PHE A 79 10.40 7.64 9.16
CA PHE A 79 11.20 6.82 8.26
C PHE A 79 10.56 5.44 8.17
N TYR A 80 9.99 5.13 7.02
CA TYR A 80 9.44 3.81 6.73
C TYR A 80 10.50 2.95 6.06
N GLY A 81 10.53 1.69 6.46
CA GLY A 81 11.50 0.75 5.94
C GLY A 81 11.20 -0.66 6.38
N THR A 82 12.22 -1.49 6.32
CA THR A 82 12.16 -2.86 6.78
C THR A 82 13.55 -3.28 7.20
N GLU A 83 13.64 -4.07 8.25
CA GLU A 83 14.79 -4.92 8.49
C GLU A 83 14.97 -5.90 7.32
N ARG A 84 16.14 -6.54 7.24
CA ARG A 84 16.54 -7.42 6.14
C ARG A 84 15.37 -8.22 5.52
N LEU A 85 15.13 -8.00 4.22
CA LEU A 85 14.08 -8.68 3.44
C LEU A 85 14.39 -10.17 3.27
N THR A 86 14.03 -10.98 4.27
CA THR A 86 14.18 -12.44 4.24
C THR A 86 12.89 -13.16 3.83
N ASN A 87 11.73 -12.58 4.14
CA ASN A 87 10.42 -13.15 3.82
C ASN A 87 9.79 -12.39 2.63
N PRO A 88 9.43 -13.08 1.53
CA PRO A 88 8.89 -12.42 0.34
C PRO A 88 7.53 -11.73 0.54
N PHE A 89 6.78 -12.10 1.59
CA PHE A 89 5.53 -11.46 1.96
C PHE A 89 5.72 -10.23 2.86
N ARG A 90 6.95 -9.82 3.13
CA ARG A 90 7.22 -8.59 3.89
C ARG A 90 7.18 -7.38 3.00
N SER A 91 6.47 -6.36 3.46
CA SER A 91 6.54 -5.03 2.87
C SER A 91 7.92 -4.43 3.11
N ARG A 92 8.34 -3.60 2.16
CA ARG A 92 9.50 -2.71 2.33
C ARG A 92 9.27 -1.53 3.28
N PHE A 93 8.06 -1.41 3.82
CA PHE A 93 7.60 -0.31 4.67
C PHE A 93 6.94 -0.81 5.96
N GLY A 94 7.14 -2.08 6.33
CA GLY A 94 6.46 -2.70 7.47
C GLY A 94 6.93 -2.17 8.83
N SER A 95 8.17 -1.68 8.90
CA SER A 95 8.79 -1.13 10.10
C SER A 95 9.01 0.38 9.94
N TYR A 96 9.03 1.13 11.03
CA TYR A 96 9.27 2.57 10.97
C TYR A 96 9.92 3.16 12.22
N PHE A 97 10.53 4.32 12.04
CA PHE A 97 11.03 5.18 13.11
C PHE A 97 10.32 6.52 13.03
N ARG A 98 9.92 7.08 14.18
CA ARG A 98 9.36 8.44 14.27
C ARG A 98 10.26 9.34 15.09
N PHE A 99 10.51 10.52 14.57
CA PHE A 99 11.28 11.56 15.22
C PHE A 99 10.44 12.81 15.39
N ASP A 100 10.67 13.51 16.49
CA ASP A 100 10.09 14.81 16.76
C ASP A 100 10.60 15.84 15.73
N SER A 101 9.68 16.59 15.12
CA SER A 101 9.99 17.52 14.03
C SER A 101 10.59 18.85 14.49
N GLU A 102 10.64 19.11 15.79
CA GLU A 102 11.24 20.32 16.36
C GLU A 102 12.61 20.07 17.01
N SER A 103 12.76 18.95 17.70
CA SER A 103 13.96 18.59 18.46
C SER A 103 14.82 17.54 17.77
N GLY A 104 14.27 16.78 16.82
CA GLY A 104 14.93 15.63 16.21
C GLY A 104 15.05 14.42 17.14
N LYS A 105 14.40 14.45 18.31
CA LYS A 105 14.44 13.35 19.27
C LYS A 105 13.68 12.14 18.75
N LEU A 106 14.23 10.95 18.91
CA LEU A 106 13.53 9.70 18.66
C LEU A 106 12.29 9.56 19.56
N LEU A 107 11.13 9.39 18.94
CA LEU A 107 9.84 9.22 19.61
C LEU A 107 9.41 7.75 19.68
N GLU A 108 9.57 7.02 18.58
CA GLU A 108 9.07 5.65 18.46
C GLU A 108 9.92 4.83 17.51
N ILE A 109 10.14 3.57 17.89
CA ILE A 109 10.65 2.52 17.02
C ILE A 109 9.56 1.45 16.90
N PHE A 110 9.05 1.27 15.70
CA PHE A 110 8.15 0.16 15.39
C PHE A 110 8.90 -0.85 14.51
N ASN A 111 9.25 -1.98 15.11
CA ASN A 111 9.92 -3.08 14.41
C ASN A 111 8.94 -4.24 14.24
N LEU A 112 8.43 -4.39 13.04
CA LEU A 112 7.43 -5.40 12.71
C LEU A 112 7.93 -6.84 12.91
N SER A 113 9.25 -7.10 12.93
CA SER A 113 9.78 -8.44 13.26
C SER A 113 9.56 -8.84 14.71
N ASN A 114 9.36 -7.87 15.61
CA ASN A 114 9.09 -8.11 17.03
C ASN A 114 7.59 -8.11 17.35
N GLU A 115 6.75 -7.89 16.35
CA GLU A 115 5.31 -7.78 16.50
C GLU A 115 4.61 -9.14 16.33
N ASN A 116 3.34 -9.17 16.72
CA ASN A 116 2.52 -10.38 16.63
C ASN A 116 2.13 -10.73 15.17
N LEU A 117 1.51 -11.91 15.03
CA LEU A 117 1.05 -12.43 13.74
C LEU A 117 0.06 -11.50 13.03
N PHE A 118 -0.77 -10.78 13.78
CA PHE A 118 -1.77 -9.88 13.19
C PHE A 118 -1.09 -8.77 12.36
N TYR A 119 -0.09 -8.08 12.90
CA TYR A 119 0.64 -7.06 12.15
C TYR A 119 1.36 -7.64 10.93
N THR A 120 1.91 -8.85 11.05
CA THR A 120 2.54 -9.54 9.92
C THR A 120 1.54 -9.88 8.81
N ILE A 121 0.32 -10.30 9.16
CA ILE A 121 -0.75 -10.54 8.17
C ILE A 121 -1.11 -9.25 7.46
N ILE A 122 -1.34 -8.16 8.19
CA ILE A 122 -1.68 -6.86 7.61
C ILE A 122 -0.55 -6.35 6.69
N ASP A 123 0.71 -6.49 7.11
CA ASP A 123 1.86 -6.10 6.29
C ASP A 123 1.90 -6.85 4.95
N SER A 124 1.56 -8.14 4.97
CA SER A 124 1.52 -8.99 3.78
C SER A 124 0.51 -8.55 2.73
N PHE A 125 -0.51 -7.77 3.11
CA PHE A 125 -1.51 -7.28 2.17
C PHE A 125 -0.87 -6.45 1.07
N ARG A 126 0.19 -5.69 1.36
CA ARG A 126 0.83 -4.83 0.35
C ARG A 126 1.59 -5.66 -0.70
N PRO A 127 2.51 -6.58 -0.36
CA PRO A 127 3.15 -7.45 -1.35
C PRO A 127 2.17 -8.31 -2.13
N ILE A 128 1.10 -8.81 -1.48
CA ILE A 128 0.05 -9.60 -2.13
C ILE A 128 -0.75 -8.73 -3.10
N HIS A 129 -1.16 -7.52 -2.70
CA HIS A 129 -1.93 -6.61 -3.55
C HIS A 129 -1.18 -6.27 -4.84
N TYR A 130 0.12 -5.95 -4.72
CA TYR A 130 0.95 -5.58 -5.88
C TYR A 130 1.59 -6.79 -6.57
N GLY A 131 1.41 -8.01 -6.07
CA GLY A 131 2.04 -9.21 -6.63
C GLY A 131 3.56 -9.17 -6.60
N THR A 132 4.18 -8.50 -5.63
CA THR A 132 5.64 -8.32 -5.57
C THR A 132 6.39 -9.45 -4.85
N PHE A 133 5.66 -10.34 -4.17
CA PHE A 133 6.26 -11.38 -3.32
C PHE A 133 7.02 -12.49 -4.07
N GLY A 134 6.75 -12.73 -5.35
CA GLY A 134 7.52 -13.68 -6.18
C GLY A 134 8.34 -13.00 -7.27
N GLY A 135 8.65 -11.71 -7.09
CA GLY A 135 9.43 -10.94 -8.05
C GLY A 135 8.72 -10.80 -9.40
N ILE A 136 9.41 -11.09 -10.51
CA ILE A 136 8.87 -10.89 -11.85
C ILE A 136 7.77 -11.89 -12.20
N ILE A 137 7.84 -13.12 -11.69
CA ILE A 137 6.89 -14.19 -12.03
C ILE A 137 5.49 -13.81 -11.53
N THR A 138 5.38 -13.42 -10.26
CA THR A 138 4.10 -13.01 -9.68
C THR A 138 3.58 -11.72 -10.29
N LYS A 139 4.45 -10.78 -10.65
CA LYS A 139 4.04 -9.56 -11.37
C LYS A 139 3.37 -9.88 -12.70
N ILE A 140 3.95 -10.78 -13.50
CA ILE A 140 3.36 -11.20 -14.79
C ILE A 140 2.00 -11.86 -14.57
N LEU A 141 1.90 -12.78 -13.60
CA LEU A 141 0.63 -13.41 -13.25
C LEU A 141 -0.42 -12.38 -12.80
N TRP A 142 -0.03 -11.40 -11.98
CA TRP A 142 -0.91 -10.32 -11.53
C TRP A 142 -1.42 -9.44 -12.66
N VAL A 143 -0.60 -9.18 -13.69
CA VAL A 143 -1.04 -8.46 -14.88
C VAL A 143 -2.10 -9.26 -15.64
N ILE A 144 -1.86 -10.56 -15.89
CA ILE A 144 -2.81 -11.42 -16.61
C ILE A 144 -4.14 -11.51 -15.85
N LEU A 145 -4.08 -11.76 -14.55
CA LEU A 145 -5.27 -11.86 -13.70
C LEU A 145 -5.96 -10.50 -13.54
N GLY A 146 -5.21 -9.41 -13.46
CA GLY A 146 -5.72 -8.04 -13.37
C GLY A 146 -6.44 -7.57 -14.64
N LEU A 147 -6.11 -8.14 -15.81
CA LEU A 147 -6.85 -7.89 -17.06
C LEU A 147 -8.16 -8.68 -17.15
N SER A 148 -8.39 -9.65 -16.27
CA SER A 148 -9.58 -10.50 -16.34
C SER A 148 -10.92 -9.75 -16.26
N PRO A 149 -11.11 -8.69 -15.44
CA PRO A 149 -12.36 -7.94 -15.45
C PRO A 149 -12.65 -7.27 -16.80
N GLY A 150 -11.61 -6.76 -17.48
CA GLY A 150 -11.75 -6.16 -18.82
C GLY A 150 -12.15 -7.20 -19.87
N ILE A 151 -11.54 -8.38 -19.84
CA ILE A 151 -11.89 -9.50 -20.73
C ILE A 151 -13.32 -9.97 -20.48
N LEU A 152 -13.71 -10.11 -19.21
CA LEU A 152 -15.08 -10.47 -18.82
C LEU A 152 -16.09 -9.41 -19.25
N TYR A 153 -15.75 -8.14 -19.14
CA TYR A 153 -16.59 -7.04 -19.61
C TYR A 153 -16.84 -7.10 -21.12
N ILE A 154 -15.78 -7.25 -21.94
CA ILE A 154 -15.89 -7.34 -23.40
C ILE A 154 -16.71 -8.58 -23.81
N SER A 155 -16.44 -9.74 -23.20
CA SER A 155 -17.19 -10.96 -23.49
C SER A 155 -18.67 -10.85 -23.09
N GLY A 156 -18.98 -10.21 -21.96
CA GLY A 156 -20.34 -9.93 -21.52
C GLY A 156 -21.12 -9.06 -22.51
N ILE A 157 -20.49 -7.99 -23.02
CA ILE A 157 -21.08 -7.15 -24.08
C ILE A 157 -21.34 -7.96 -25.35
N GLY A 158 -20.36 -8.77 -25.79
CA GLY A 158 -20.50 -9.61 -26.97
C GLY A 158 -21.69 -10.58 -26.87
N ILE A 159 -21.87 -11.21 -25.71
CA ILE A 159 -23.02 -12.09 -25.43
C ILE A 159 -24.34 -11.29 -25.48
N LEU A 160 -24.37 -10.11 -24.87
CA LEU A 160 -25.57 -9.26 -24.85
C LEU A 160 -25.99 -8.83 -26.26
N ILE A 161 -25.04 -8.40 -27.09
CA ILE A 161 -25.28 -8.01 -28.48
C ILE A 161 -25.78 -9.22 -29.30
N SER A 162 -25.11 -10.37 -29.17
CA SER A 162 -25.52 -11.61 -29.85
C SER A 162 -26.95 -12.01 -29.49
N LYS A 163 -27.30 -11.96 -28.20
CA LYS A 163 -28.65 -12.25 -27.72
C LYS A 163 -29.70 -11.30 -28.31
N ARG A 164 -29.41 -9.99 -28.37
CA ARG A 164 -30.31 -8.99 -28.98
C ARG A 164 -30.53 -9.27 -30.46
N ASN A 165 -29.47 -9.54 -31.21
CA ASN A 165 -29.56 -9.84 -32.65
C ASN A 165 -30.36 -11.11 -32.93
N LEU A 166 -30.23 -12.13 -32.10
CA LEU A 166 -31.04 -13.37 -32.20
C LEU A 166 -32.52 -13.13 -31.88
N GLN A 167 -32.84 -12.22 -30.95
CA GLN A 167 -34.22 -11.87 -30.63
C GLN A 167 -34.89 -11.07 -31.74
N GLU A 168 -34.18 -10.10 -32.34
CA GLU A 168 -34.70 -9.34 -33.48
C GLU A 168 -34.94 -10.25 -34.70
N LYS A 169 -34.03 -11.18 -35.01
CA LYS A 169 -34.22 -12.19 -36.07
C LYS A 169 -35.40 -13.15 -35.85
N ARG A 170 -35.87 -13.32 -34.61
CA ARG A 170 -37.04 -14.16 -34.28
C ARG A 170 -38.36 -13.40 -34.34
N LYS A 171 -38.31 -12.06 -34.36
CA LYS A 171 -39.49 -11.19 -34.46
C LYS A 171 -39.83 -10.83 -35.91
N ASN A 172 -38.83 -10.85 -36.80
CA ASN A 172 -39.00 -10.81 -38.25
C ASN A 172 -39.28 -12.19 -38.81
#